data_AF-A0A2X3BTC4-F1
#
_entry.id   AF-A0A2X3BTC4-F1
#
_cell.length_a   1.000
_cell.length_b   1.000
_cell.length_c   1.000
_cell.angle_alpha   90.00
_cell.angle_beta   90.00
_cell.angle_gamma   90.00
#
_symmetry.space_group_name_H-M   'P 1'
#
loop_
_entity.id
_entity.type
_entity.pdbx_description
1 polymer ?
#
loop_
_entity_poly.entity_id
_entity_poly.type
_entity_poly.pdbx_seq_one_letter_code
_entity_poly.pdbx_strand_id
1 'polypeptide(L)'
;MNISQAQKVKLWILGIFGIEFLGLVLFYGYAYPIVLFWGDDWTIILDYKPILPIAHSWIVSRILPVWLMDFFMIFGAYVVMPISGLGFLESMSVGLALWLALAVIGMQYALYKLCSLITKSAVYGLLASMVFVVGGFGATKISAMPLLYPADLNAEGMGYVFTMMCFYLLPYLLNLSLVCVFEYLRLAKLSFKNTKTAAIVGGGGDFC
;
A
#
# COMPACT_ATOMS: atom_id res chain seq x y z
N MET A 1 -0.79 0.90 -35.11
CA MET A 1 -0.64 -0.40 -34.44
C MET A 1 -1.97 -0.72 -33.76
N ASN A 2 -2.74 -1.71 -34.24
CA ASN A 2 -4.05 -2.03 -33.66
C ASN A 2 -3.88 -2.83 -32.37
N ILE A 3 -4.17 -2.20 -31.22
CA ILE A 3 -4.09 -2.83 -29.90
C ILE A 3 -5.26 -3.82 -29.74
N SER A 4 -4.97 -5.04 -29.30
CA SER A 4 -6.00 -6.08 -29.06
C SER A 4 -6.97 -5.66 -27.93
N GLN A 5 -8.19 -6.19 -27.95
CA GLN A 5 -9.20 -5.87 -26.92
C GLN A 5 -8.72 -6.20 -25.50
N ALA A 6 -7.99 -7.31 -25.33
CA ALA A 6 -7.41 -7.68 -24.04
C ALA A 6 -6.33 -6.69 -23.56
N GLN A 7 -5.52 -6.15 -24.48
CA GLN A 7 -4.53 -5.12 -24.14
C GLN A 7 -5.21 -3.79 -23.80
N LYS A 8 -6.30 -3.43 -24.50
CA LYS A 8 -7.09 -2.24 -24.15
C LYS A 8 -7.61 -2.33 -22.71
N VAL A 9 -8.22 -3.45 -22.33
CA VAL A 9 -8.72 -3.66 -20.96
C VAL A 9 -7.60 -3.53 -19.91
N LYS A 10 -6.42 -4.10 -20.18
CA LYS A 10 -5.26 -3.95 -19.28
C LYS A 10 -4.84 -2.49 -19.13
N LEU A 11 -4.77 -1.73 -20.22
CA LEU A 11 -4.43 -0.31 -20.20
C LEU A 11 -5.45 0.50 -19.40
N TRP A 12 -6.75 0.23 -19.56
CA TRP A 12 -7.80 0.87 -18.77
C TRP A 12 -7.63 0.63 -17.28
N ILE A 13 -7.38 -0.62 -16.88
CA ILE A 13 -7.18 -0.98 -15.47
C ILE A 13 -5.94 -0.29 -14.90
N LEU A 14 -4.83 -0.28 -15.64
CA LEU A 14 -3.63 0.45 -15.24
C LEU A 14 -3.87 1.96 -15.14
N GLY A 15 -4.64 2.53 -16.06
CA GLY A 15 -5.02 3.94 -16.03
C GLY A 15 -5.82 4.31 -14.78
N ILE A 16 -6.74 3.44 -14.37
CA ILE A 16 -7.53 3.61 -13.15
C ILE A 16 -6.62 3.64 -11.91
N PHE A 17 -5.72 2.65 -11.78
CA PHE A 17 -4.74 2.64 -10.67
C PHE A 17 -3.82 3.87 -10.70
N GLY A 18 -3.44 4.35 -11.89
CA GLY A 18 -2.65 5.57 -12.03
C GLY A 18 -3.38 6.83 -11.55
N ILE A 19 -4.66 6.97 -11.88
CA ILE A 19 -5.50 8.08 -11.40
C ILE A 19 -5.69 8.00 -9.89
N GLU A 20 -5.95 6.81 -9.36
CA GLU A 20 -6.10 6.58 -7.92
C GLU A 20 -4.81 6.88 -7.17
N PHE A 21 -3.65 6.47 -7.72
CA PHE A 21 -2.34 6.82 -7.18
C PHE A 21 -2.16 8.34 -7.08
N LEU A 22 -2.43 9.09 -8.15
CA LEU A 22 -2.35 10.55 -8.13
C LEU A 22 -3.31 11.17 -7.10
N GLY A 23 -4.53 10.64 -7.00
CA GLY A 23 -5.50 11.05 -5.99
C GLY A 23 -5.00 10.84 -4.57
N LEU A 24 -4.39 9.69 -4.28
CA LEU A 24 -3.79 9.38 -2.97
C LEU A 24 -2.58 10.27 -2.67
N VAL A 25 -1.73 10.54 -3.66
CA VAL A 25 -0.58 11.46 -3.49
C VAL A 25 -1.06 12.87 -3.16
N LEU A 26 -2.07 13.38 -3.86
CA LEU A 26 -2.66 14.70 -3.56
C LEU A 26 -3.35 14.70 -2.19
N PHE A 27 -3.98 13.59 -1.81
CA PHE A 27 -4.61 13.45 -0.50
C PHE A 27 -3.56 13.52 0.63
N TYR A 28 -2.55 12.66 0.61
CA TYR A 28 -1.53 12.58 1.66
C TYR A 28 -0.46 13.67 1.60
N GLY A 29 -0.30 14.32 0.45
CA GLY A 29 0.69 15.39 0.26
C GLY A 29 0.11 16.79 0.44
N TYR A 30 -1.21 16.98 0.29
CA TYR A 30 -1.81 18.32 0.30
C TYR A 30 -3.10 18.42 1.10
N ALA A 31 -4.12 17.61 0.81
CA ALA A 31 -5.42 17.74 1.47
C ALA A 31 -5.38 17.34 2.95
N TYR A 32 -4.55 16.34 3.27
CA TYR A 32 -4.34 15.84 4.62
C TYR A 32 -2.88 15.41 4.79
N PRO A 33 -1.96 16.39 4.88
CA PRO A 33 -0.53 16.12 4.81
C PRO A 33 -0.06 15.25 5.97
N ILE A 34 0.79 14.29 5.65
CA ILE A 34 1.57 13.55 6.66
C ILE A 34 2.65 14.50 7.17
N VAL A 35 2.73 14.73 8.47
CA VAL A 35 3.65 15.71 9.05
C VAL A 35 4.44 15.11 10.21
N LEU A 36 5.66 15.61 10.39
CA LEU A 36 6.45 15.33 11.58
C LEU A 36 5.98 16.28 12.68
N PHE A 37 5.35 15.72 13.70
CA PHE A 37 4.70 16.52 14.73
C PHE A 37 4.97 15.97 16.13
N TRP A 38 5.04 14.65 16.29
CA TRP A 38 5.13 14.02 17.60
C TRP A 38 6.57 13.94 18.11
N GLY A 39 6.76 13.86 19.43
CA GLY A 39 8.09 13.74 20.04
C GLY A 39 8.89 12.55 19.50
N ASP A 40 8.21 11.44 19.18
CA ASP A 40 8.82 10.27 18.54
C ASP A 40 9.35 10.57 17.12
N ASP A 41 8.70 11.47 16.37
CA ASP A 41 9.17 11.88 15.04
C ASP A 41 10.48 12.67 15.15
N TRP A 42 10.56 13.58 16.14
CA TRP A 42 11.72 14.45 16.36
C TRP A 42 12.91 13.69 16.95
N THR A 43 12.68 12.77 17.89
CA THR A 43 13.75 11.98 18.49
C THR A 43 14.50 11.15 17.45
N ILE A 44 13.82 10.69 16.41
CA ILE A 44 14.43 9.91 15.32
C ILE A 44 15.19 10.81 14.33
N ILE A 45 14.69 12.00 14.01
CA ILE A 45 15.46 12.97 13.19
C ILE A 45 16.77 13.36 13.88
N LEU A 46 16.73 13.57 15.19
CA LEU A 46 17.87 14.04 15.97
C LEU A 46 18.91 12.93 16.25
N ASP A 47 18.49 11.67 16.25
CA ASP A 47 19.33 10.51 16.50
C ASP A 47 19.63 9.79 15.17
N TYR A 48 20.49 10.40 14.35
CA TYR A 48 20.92 9.83 13.06
C TYR A 48 21.59 8.48 13.30
N LYS A 49 20.85 7.40 13.05
CA LYS A 49 21.35 6.04 13.20
C LYS A 49 21.88 5.50 11.88
N PRO A 50 22.94 4.67 11.93
CA PRO A 50 23.34 3.91 10.75
C PRO A 50 22.18 3.01 10.32
N ILE A 51 21.96 2.89 9.01
CA ILE A 51 20.93 2.02 8.40
C ILE A 51 21.07 0.56 8.91
N LEU A 52 22.24 0.16 9.39
CA LEU A 52 22.46 -1.20 9.89
C LEU A 52 21.63 -1.47 11.16
N PRO A 53 21.02 -2.66 11.28
CA PRO A 53 20.22 -2.98 12.44
C PRO A 53 21.14 -3.04 13.65
N ILE A 54 20.77 -2.35 14.73
CA ILE A 54 21.49 -2.47 16.00
C ILE A 54 21.33 -3.91 16.46
N ALA A 55 22.42 -4.68 16.39
CA ALA A 55 22.47 -6.03 16.94
C ALA A 55 22.00 -5.97 18.41
N HIS A 56 21.06 -6.83 18.78
CA HIS A 56 20.44 -6.85 20.11
C HIS A 56 19.51 -5.68 20.45
N SER A 57 18.92 -5.00 19.45
CA SER A 57 17.78 -4.11 19.74
C SER A 57 16.68 -4.88 20.48
N TRP A 58 16.16 -4.31 21.56
CA TRP A 58 15.27 -5.00 22.50
C TRP A 58 13.93 -5.43 21.86
N ILE A 59 13.56 -4.87 20.70
CA ILE A 59 12.26 -5.12 20.07
C ILE A 59 12.44 -5.35 18.57
N VAL A 60 12.52 -6.63 18.17
CA VAL A 60 12.66 -7.06 16.75
C VAL A 60 11.53 -6.51 15.86
N SER A 61 10.32 -6.37 16.40
CA SER A 61 9.17 -5.82 15.67
C SER A 61 9.30 -4.33 15.34
N ARG A 62 10.28 -3.62 15.91
CA ARG A 62 10.55 -2.19 15.62
C ARG A 62 11.66 -1.97 14.59
N ILE A 63 12.32 -3.03 14.10
CA ILE A 63 13.41 -2.89 13.13
C ILE A 63 12.88 -2.26 11.83
N LEU A 64 11.87 -2.86 11.19
CA LEU A 64 11.33 -2.34 9.93
C LEU A 64 10.79 -0.90 10.05
N PRO A 65 10.00 -0.55 11.10
CA PRO A 65 9.57 0.82 11.30
C PRO A 65 10.69 1.86 11.40
N VAL A 66 11.75 1.57 12.16
CA VAL A 66 12.90 2.49 12.30
C VAL A 66 13.61 2.68 10.97
N TRP A 67 13.83 1.58 10.24
CA TRP A 67 14.43 1.62 8.91
C TRP A 67 13.58 2.41 7.91
N LEU A 68 12.25 2.30 7.98
CA LEU A 68 11.36 3.08 7.14
C LEU A 68 11.52 4.57 7.44
N MET A 69 11.59 4.98 8.70
CA MET A 69 11.81 6.39 9.06
C MET A 69 13.17 6.91 8.57
N ASP A 70 14.25 6.17 8.80
CA ASP A 70 15.60 6.52 8.30
C ASP A 70 15.62 6.60 6.77
N PHE A 71 14.97 5.63 6.10
CA PHE A 71 14.83 5.62 4.65
C PHE A 71 14.13 6.89 4.15
N PHE A 72 13.02 7.31 4.78
CA PHE A 72 12.30 8.50 4.35
C PHE A 72 13.04 9.81 4.66
N MET A 73 13.89 9.85 5.70
CA MET A 73 14.82 10.96 5.90
C MET A 73 15.81 11.07 4.74
N ILE A 74 16.48 9.96 4.40
CA ILE A 74 17.47 9.91 3.32
C ILE A 74 16.81 10.19 1.97
N PHE A 75 15.66 9.56 1.69
CA PHE A 75 14.90 9.77 0.47
C PHE A 75 14.40 11.20 0.35
N GLY A 76 13.91 11.79 1.44
CA GLY A 76 13.52 13.19 1.51
C GLY A 76 14.68 14.12 1.17
N ALA A 77 15.81 13.99 1.86
CA ALA A 77 16.98 14.85 1.67
C ALA A 77 17.65 14.71 0.30
N TYR A 78 17.82 13.47 -0.19
CA TYR A 78 18.68 13.20 -1.35
C TYR A 78 17.90 12.95 -2.65
N VAL A 79 16.59 12.75 -2.59
CA VAL A 79 15.76 12.52 -3.79
C VAL A 79 14.69 13.59 -3.94
N VAL A 80 13.83 13.77 -2.94
CA VAL A 80 12.67 14.67 -3.07
C VAL A 80 13.09 16.13 -3.06
N MET A 81 13.95 16.51 -2.12
CA MET A 81 14.43 17.89 -1.96
C MET A 81 15.11 18.45 -3.23
N PRO A 82 16.09 17.78 -3.88
CA PRO A 82 16.72 18.32 -5.08
C PRO A 82 15.78 18.40 -6.30
N ILE A 83 14.74 17.55 -6.35
CA ILE A 83 13.77 17.54 -7.46
C ILE A 83 12.69 18.62 -7.28
N SER A 84 12.24 18.82 -6.05
CA SER A 84 11.08 19.67 -5.74
C SER A 84 11.44 21.08 -5.28
N GLY A 85 12.64 21.29 -4.74
CA GLY A 85 13.04 22.55 -4.10
C GLY A 85 12.39 22.80 -2.74
N LEU A 86 11.67 21.82 -2.19
CA LEU A 86 11.00 21.91 -0.88
C LEU A 86 12.00 21.89 0.29
N GLY A 87 11.56 22.34 1.47
CA GLY A 87 12.34 22.17 2.70
C GLY A 87 12.52 20.70 3.07
N PHE A 88 13.48 20.39 3.96
CA PHE A 88 13.77 19.00 4.37
C PHE A 88 12.54 18.27 4.94
N LEU A 89 11.81 18.89 5.87
CA LEU A 89 10.63 18.28 6.50
C LEU A 89 9.47 18.08 5.52
N GLU A 90 9.26 19.03 4.61
CA GLU A 90 8.27 18.94 3.53
C GLU A 90 8.64 17.83 2.55
N SER A 91 9.93 17.72 2.22
CA SER A 91 10.47 16.68 1.32
C SER A 91 10.30 15.29 1.91
N MET A 92 10.50 15.12 3.22
CA MET A 92 10.22 13.86 3.92
C MET A 92 8.71 13.53 3.88
N SER A 93 7.87 14.52 4.15
CA SER A 93 6.40 14.38 4.17
C SER A 93 5.87 13.94 2.81
N VAL A 94 6.31 14.60 1.73
CA VAL A 94 5.97 14.25 0.35
C VAL A 94 6.54 12.89 -0.04
N GLY A 95 7.77 12.59 0.37
CA GLY A 95 8.39 11.28 0.16
C GLY A 95 7.54 10.15 0.75
N LEU A 96 7.13 10.29 2.01
CA LEU A 96 6.26 9.32 2.67
C LEU A 96 4.88 9.22 2.01
N ALA A 97 4.28 10.35 1.60
CA ALA A 97 3.02 10.36 0.86
C ALA A 97 3.10 9.55 -0.45
N LEU A 98 4.19 9.68 -1.20
CA LEU A 98 4.43 8.91 -2.43
C LEU A 98 4.51 7.42 -2.15
N TRP A 99 5.31 7.03 -1.16
CA TRP A 99 5.50 5.62 -0.81
C TRP A 99 4.26 4.99 -0.20
N LEU A 100 3.48 5.75 0.58
CA LEU A 100 2.21 5.29 1.11
C LEU A 100 1.18 5.08 0.01
N ALA A 101 1.08 6.01 -0.94
CA ALA A 101 0.22 5.84 -2.12
C ALA A 101 0.63 4.60 -2.93
N LEU A 102 1.94 4.36 -3.13
CA LEU A 102 2.43 3.14 -3.78
C LEU A 102 2.06 1.87 -3.01
N ALA A 103 2.20 1.87 -1.68
CA ALA A 103 1.87 0.72 -0.85
C ALA A 103 0.37 0.39 -0.88
N VAL A 104 -0.49 1.40 -0.83
CA VAL A 104 -1.96 1.24 -0.94
C VAL A 104 -2.33 0.68 -2.31
N ILE A 105 -1.81 1.25 -3.40
CA ILE A 105 -2.07 0.78 -4.77
C ILE A 105 -1.51 -0.63 -4.98
N GLY A 106 -0.33 -0.93 -4.46
CA GLY A 106 0.27 -2.26 -4.53
C GLY A 106 -0.59 -3.32 -3.84
N MET A 107 -1.07 -3.01 -2.64
CA MET A 107 -2.00 -3.87 -1.89
C MET A 107 -3.32 -4.07 -2.65
N GLN A 108 -3.92 -2.98 -3.14
CA GLN A 108 -5.16 -3.02 -3.89
C GLN A 108 -5.01 -3.80 -5.20
N TYR A 109 -3.87 -3.69 -5.87
CA TYR A 109 -3.57 -4.46 -7.07
C TYR A 109 -3.42 -5.97 -6.76
N ALA A 110 -2.75 -6.32 -5.66
CA ALA A 110 -2.68 -7.71 -5.20
C ALA A 110 -4.07 -8.28 -4.91
N LEU A 111 -4.92 -7.50 -4.22
CA LEU A 111 -6.31 -7.86 -3.95
C LEU A 111 -7.13 -7.97 -5.25
N TYR A 112 -6.98 -7.03 -6.18
CA TYR A 112 -7.62 -7.06 -7.50
C TYR A 112 -7.29 -8.37 -8.24
N LYS A 113 -6.02 -8.80 -8.23
CA LYS A 113 -5.58 -10.06 -8.85
C LYS A 113 -6.23 -11.27 -8.18
N LEU A 114 -6.31 -11.28 -6.86
CA LEU A 114 -6.99 -12.33 -6.08
C LEU A 114 -8.48 -12.38 -6.39
N CYS A 115 -9.19 -11.26 -6.30
CA CYS A 115 -10.62 -11.17 -6.56
C CYS A 115 -10.95 -11.50 -8.03
N SER A 116 -10.12 -11.07 -8.98
CA SER A 116 -10.28 -11.43 -10.41
C SER A 116 -10.13 -12.93 -10.65
N LEU A 117 -9.24 -13.60 -9.91
CA LEU A 117 -9.08 -15.05 -9.98
C LEU A 117 -10.33 -15.77 -9.46
N ILE A 118 -10.89 -15.31 -8.34
CA ILE A 118 -12.08 -15.91 -7.71
C ILE A 118 -13.33 -15.68 -8.58
N THR A 119 -13.55 -14.44 -9.02
CA THR A 119 -14.75 -14.04 -9.78
C THR A 119 -14.66 -14.37 -11.26
N LYS A 120 -13.46 -14.70 -11.77
CA LYS A 120 -13.14 -14.85 -13.20
C LYS A 120 -13.51 -13.62 -14.05
N SER A 121 -13.60 -12.44 -13.43
CA SER A 121 -13.97 -11.19 -14.09
C SER A 121 -13.07 -10.04 -13.62
N ALA A 122 -12.48 -9.34 -14.58
CA ALA A 122 -11.65 -8.18 -14.30
C ALA A 122 -12.47 -7.01 -13.70
N VAL A 123 -13.71 -6.84 -14.14
CA VAL A 123 -14.57 -5.73 -13.65
C VAL A 123 -14.99 -5.98 -12.20
N TYR A 124 -15.48 -7.18 -11.89
CA TYR A 124 -15.86 -7.50 -10.50
C TYR A 124 -14.65 -7.54 -9.57
N GLY A 125 -13.50 -8.03 -10.04
CA GLY A 125 -12.25 -7.96 -9.29
C GLY A 125 -11.87 -6.52 -8.93
N LEU A 126 -12.01 -5.58 -9.87
CA LEU A 126 -11.69 -4.17 -9.66
C LEU A 126 -12.68 -3.49 -8.70
N LEU A 127 -13.97 -3.74 -8.87
CA LEU A 127 -15.00 -3.21 -7.97
C LEU A 127 -14.80 -3.72 -6.54
N ALA A 128 -14.51 -5.02 -6.36
CA ALA A 128 -14.27 -5.60 -5.04
C ALA A 128 -13.04 -4.99 -4.35
N SER A 129 -11.93 -4.81 -5.08
CA SER A 129 -10.73 -4.18 -4.50
C SER A 129 -10.94 -2.70 -4.18
N MET A 130 -11.67 -1.96 -5.01
CA MET A 130 -12.06 -0.58 -4.72
C MET A 130 -12.96 -0.46 -3.50
N VAL A 131 -13.98 -1.31 -3.37
CA VAL A 131 -14.84 -1.34 -2.19
C VAL A 131 -14.04 -1.67 -0.94
N PHE A 132 -13.04 -2.56 -1.03
CA PHE A 132 -12.16 -2.85 0.10
C PHE A 132 -11.29 -1.65 0.50
N VAL A 133 -10.71 -0.94 -0.48
CA VAL A 133 -9.89 0.25 -0.20
C VAL A 133 -10.77 1.40 0.32
N VAL A 134 -11.80 1.81 -0.41
CA VAL A 134 -12.71 2.90 -0.03
C VAL A 134 -13.47 2.56 1.25
N GLY A 135 -13.96 1.33 1.37
CA GLY A 135 -14.64 0.83 2.57
C GLY A 135 -13.69 0.65 3.74
N GLY A 136 -12.43 0.27 3.53
CA GLY A 136 -11.38 0.24 4.55
C GLY A 136 -11.04 1.64 5.06
N PHE A 137 -10.87 2.61 4.16
CA PHE A 137 -10.71 4.02 4.52
C PHE A 137 -11.96 4.58 5.21
N GLY A 138 -13.15 4.24 4.73
CA GLY A 138 -14.43 4.66 5.32
C GLY A 138 -14.71 4.03 6.68
N ALA A 139 -14.38 2.76 6.89
CA ALA A 139 -14.58 2.05 8.15
C ALA A 139 -13.53 2.43 9.20
N THR A 140 -12.28 2.66 8.79
CA THR A 140 -11.25 3.24 9.68
C THR A 140 -11.60 4.68 10.07
N LYS A 141 -12.25 5.44 9.18
CA LYS A 141 -12.87 6.74 9.50
C LYS A 141 -13.97 6.64 10.56
N ILE A 142 -14.71 5.54 10.62
CA ILE A 142 -15.86 5.35 11.52
C ILE A 142 -15.46 4.76 12.88
N SER A 143 -14.49 3.83 12.91
CA SER A 143 -14.20 3.03 14.11
C SER A 143 -12.82 3.29 14.74
N ALA A 144 -11.89 3.91 14.02
CA ALA A 144 -10.48 3.99 14.41
C ALA A 144 -9.86 5.37 14.17
N MET A 145 -10.70 6.41 14.10
CA MET A 145 -10.23 7.79 14.07
C MET A 145 -10.36 8.44 15.46
N PRO A 146 -9.24 8.74 16.14
CA PRO A 146 -9.10 10.01 16.84
C PRO A 146 -9.14 11.21 15.87
N LEU A 147 -9.06 10.97 14.55
CA LEU A 147 -8.99 12.00 13.50
C LEU A 147 -10.31 12.76 13.22
N LEU A 148 -11.41 12.50 13.92
CA LEU A 148 -12.64 13.30 13.81
C LEU A 148 -13.23 13.73 15.17
N TYR A 149 -12.49 13.54 16.27
CA TYR A 149 -12.78 14.32 17.48
C TYR A 149 -12.20 15.72 17.28
N PRO A 150 -13.01 16.79 17.37
CA PRO A 150 -12.47 18.12 17.60
C PRO A 150 -12.09 18.21 19.08
N ALA A 151 -10.90 17.72 19.45
CA ALA A 151 -10.29 17.95 20.77
C ALA A 151 -8.86 17.35 20.73
N ASP A 152 -7.76 18.09 20.74
CA ASP A 152 -7.54 19.45 21.18
C ASP A 152 -7.02 20.35 20.06
N LEU A 153 -7.70 21.49 19.87
CA LEU A 153 -7.24 22.62 19.05
C LEU A 153 -5.89 23.20 19.51
N ASN A 154 -5.29 22.67 20.58
CA ASN A 154 -4.08 23.23 21.19
C ASN A 154 -2.86 22.31 21.27
N ALA A 155 -2.92 21.00 20.97
CA ALA A 155 -1.68 20.20 21.00
C ALA A 155 -1.70 18.82 20.32
N GLU A 156 -2.82 18.11 20.19
CA GLU A 156 -2.77 16.66 19.90
C GLU A 156 -3.54 16.19 18.66
N GLY A 157 -4.21 17.11 17.95
CA GLY A 157 -5.01 16.82 16.76
C GLY A 157 -4.31 17.06 15.41
N MET A 158 -2.99 17.22 15.37
CA MET A 158 -2.29 17.65 14.14
C MET A 158 -1.65 16.48 13.40
N GLY A 159 -2.32 16.10 12.30
CA GLY A 159 -1.70 15.40 11.18
C GLY A 159 -1.45 13.93 11.42
N TYR A 160 -1.52 13.15 10.34
CA TYR A 160 -1.05 11.78 10.40
C TYR A 160 0.42 11.77 10.83
N VAL A 161 0.67 11.30 12.04
CA VAL A 161 2.02 11.24 12.62
C VAL A 161 2.89 10.36 11.74
N PHE A 162 4.04 10.88 11.33
CA PHE A 162 5.01 10.19 10.48
C PHE A 162 5.39 8.81 11.05
N THR A 163 5.60 8.75 12.37
CA THR A 163 5.79 7.50 13.13
C THR A 163 4.64 6.51 12.93
N MET A 164 3.38 6.94 12.98
CA MET A 164 2.22 6.04 12.81
C MET A 164 2.21 5.36 11.44
N MET A 165 2.60 6.11 10.41
CA MET A 165 2.67 5.59 9.04
C MET A 165 3.77 4.55 8.88
N CYS A 166 4.92 4.77 9.51
CA CYS A 166 6.07 3.87 9.45
C CYS A 166 5.92 2.65 10.37
N PHE A 167 5.33 2.82 11.56
CA PHE A 167 5.20 1.76 12.56
C PHE A 167 4.02 0.84 12.32
N TYR A 168 2.94 1.35 11.76
CA TYR A 168 1.69 0.59 11.64
C TYR A 168 1.27 0.48 10.18
N LEU A 169 0.96 1.59 9.51
CA LEU A 169 0.23 1.52 8.25
C LEU A 169 1.02 0.83 7.14
N LEU A 170 2.26 1.25 6.87
CA LEU A 170 3.10 0.66 5.84
C LEU A 170 3.38 -0.84 6.10
N PRO A 171 3.82 -1.26 7.30
CA PRO A 171 3.96 -2.69 7.62
C PRO A 171 2.67 -3.49 7.44
N TYR A 172 1.51 -2.98 7.86
CA TYR A 172 0.24 -3.69 7.69
C TYR A 172 -0.17 -3.80 6.22
N LEU A 173 0.02 -2.76 5.41
CA LEU A 173 -0.24 -2.81 3.97
C LEU A 173 0.65 -3.83 3.26
N LEU A 174 1.95 -3.88 3.62
CA LEU A 174 2.88 -4.88 3.10
C LEU A 174 2.46 -6.30 3.49
N ASN A 175 2.13 -6.52 4.76
CA ASN A 175 1.67 -7.82 5.25
C ASN A 175 0.38 -8.28 4.55
N LEU A 176 -0.60 -7.38 4.42
CA LEU A 176 -1.85 -7.69 3.73
C LEU A 176 -1.62 -7.98 2.24
N SER A 177 -0.71 -7.25 1.60
CA SER A 177 -0.29 -7.52 0.21
C SER A 177 0.28 -8.93 0.08
N LEU A 178 1.17 -9.33 0.99
CA LEU A 178 1.76 -10.68 1.00
C LEU A 178 0.70 -11.77 1.18
N VAL A 179 -0.25 -11.58 2.10
CA VAL A 179 -1.37 -12.50 2.29
C VAL A 179 -2.17 -12.66 0.99
N CYS A 180 -2.50 -11.55 0.32
CA CYS A 180 -3.22 -11.59 -0.95
C CYS A 180 -2.43 -12.34 -2.04
N VAL A 181 -1.12 -12.12 -2.12
CA VAL A 181 -0.24 -12.81 -3.08
C VAL A 181 -0.16 -14.30 -2.78
N PHE A 182 0.06 -14.71 -1.53
CA PHE A 182 0.12 -16.12 -1.18
C PHE A 182 -1.19 -16.86 -1.45
N GLU A 183 -2.33 -16.23 -1.10
CA GLU A 183 -3.64 -16.80 -1.41
C GLU A 183 -3.90 -16.88 -2.92
N TYR A 184 -3.49 -15.86 -3.69
CA TYR A 184 -3.57 -15.90 -5.14
C TYR A 184 -2.77 -17.08 -5.72
N LEU A 185 -1.51 -17.27 -5.27
CA LEU A 185 -0.66 -18.36 -5.73
C LEU A 185 -1.24 -19.74 -5.35
N ARG A 186 -1.77 -19.87 -4.13
CA ARG A 186 -2.43 -21.09 -3.66
C ARG A 186 -3.63 -21.45 -4.53
N LEU A 187 -4.53 -20.50 -4.76
CA LEU A 187 -5.74 -20.71 -5.57
C LEU A 187 -5.42 -20.92 -7.04
N ALA A 188 -4.44 -20.20 -7.60
CA ALA A 188 -4.02 -20.37 -8.99
C ALA A 188 -3.48 -21.79 -9.24
N LYS A 189 -2.69 -22.33 -8.29
CA LYS A 189 -2.18 -23.70 -8.35
C LYS A 189 -3.30 -24.74 -8.29
N LEU A 190 -4.30 -24.53 -7.42
CA LEU A 190 -5.47 -25.40 -7.32
C LEU A 190 -6.32 -25.36 -8.60
N SER A 191 -6.57 -24.17 -9.15
CA SER A 191 -7.28 -24.02 -10.41
C SER A 191 -6.57 -24.76 -11.54
N PHE A 192 -5.25 -24.66 -11.63
CA PHE A 192 -4.47 -25.34 -12.68
C PHE A 192 -4.49 -26.87 -12.54
N LYS A 193 -4.46 -27.38 -11.30
CA LYS A 193 -4.62 -28.82 -11.03
C LYS A 193 -6.00 -29.30 -11.48
N ASN A 194 -7.09 -28.62 -11.08
CA ASN A 194 -8.45 -29.02 -11.43
C ASN A 194 -8.71 -28.98 -12.93
N THR A 195 -8.15 -28.00 -13.68
CA THR A 195 -8.25 -27.97 -15.14
C THR A 195 -7.52 -29.15 -15.79
N LYS A 196 -6.37 -29.56 -15.25
CA LYS A 196 -5.66 -30.77 -15.73
C LYS A 196 -6.44 -32.04 -15.42
N THR A 197 -7.06 -32.16 -14.24
CA THR A 197 -7.88 -33.33 -13.90
C THR A 197 -9.10 -33.41 -14.80
N ALA A 198 -9.79 -32.29 -15.07
CA ALA A 198 -10.91 -32.23 -16.00
C ALA A 198 -10.51 -32.58 -17.45
N ALA A 199 -9.31 -32.16 -17.89
CA ALA A 199 -8.79 -32.51 -19.22
C ALA A 199 -8.40 -33.99 -19.37
N ILE A 200 -8.13 -34.71 -18.26
CA ILE A 200 -7.74 -36.13 -18.27
C ILE A 200 -8.96 -37.07 -18.22
N VAL A 201 -10.16 -36.57 -17.90
CA VAL A 201 -11.39 -37.38 -17.80
C VAL A 201 -12.21 -37.37 -19.11
N GLY A 202 -11.81 -36.60 -20.12
CA GLY A 202 -12.52 -36.46 -21.41
C GLY A 202 -11.91 -37.21 -22.59
N GLY A 203 -11.24 -38.34 -22.36
CA GLY A 203 -10.55 -39.09 -23.42
C GLY A 203 -10.52 -40.58 -23.17
N GLY A 204 -11.66 -41.24 -23.33
CA GLY A 204 -11.73 -42.70 -23.37
C GLY A 204 -13.16 -43.21 -23.37
N GLY A 205 -13.63 -43.74 -24.51
CA GLY A 205 -14.86 -44.51 -24.51
C GLY A 205 -15.59 -44.80 -25.82
N ASP A 206 -15.12 -44.41 -27.00
CA ASP A 206 -15.55 -45.09 -28.24
C ASP A 206 -14.80 -46.43 -28.31
N PHE A 207 -15.38 -47.50 -27.76
CA PHE A 207 -15.20 -48.92 -28.16
C PHE A 207 -16.09 -49.81 -27.26
N CYS A 208 -17.34 -50.00 -27.69
CA CYS A 208 -18.13 -51.25 -27.71
C CYS A 208 -19.61 -50.91 -27.91
#